data_AF-A0A968PJ97-F1
#
_entry.id   AF-A0A968PJ97-F1
#
_cell.length_a   1.000
_cell.length_b   1.000
_cell.length_c   1.000
_cell.angle_alpha   90.00
_cell.angle_beta   90.00
_cell.angle_gamma   90.00
#
_symmetry.space_group_name_H-M   'P 1'
#
loop_
_entity.id
_entity.type
_entity.pdbx_description
1 polymer ?
#
loop_
_entity_poly.entity_id
_entity_poly.type
_entity_poly.pdbx_seq_one_letter_code
_entity_poly.pdbx_strand_id
1 'polypeptide(L)'
;PGPTVFADTGKVMLDLQPLLAHLAQKYQATNLWVEGGATLAGALLAQGLVDQLCAIIAPKLLGDAQALGAVQGFVVEHMDQTRPLTLQSVRKLGDDLLLTYSLTETRPM
;
A
#
# COMPACT_ATOMS: atom_id res chain seq x y z
N PRO A 1 -11.89 -21.38 2.95
CA PRO A 1 -10.44 -21.65 3.02
C PRO A 1 -9.74 -20.55 3.83
N GLY A 2 -8.68 -20.87 4.58
CA GLY A 2 -7.86 -19.87 5.29
C GLY A 2 -6.85 -19.19 4.36
N PRO A 3 -6.11 -18.16 4.82
CA PRO A 3 -5.05 -17.53 4.04
C PRO A 3 -3.96 -18.55 3.69
N THR A 4 -3.49 -18.49 2.45
CA THR A 4 -2.39 -19.34 1.96
C THR A 4 -1.06 -18.77 2.45
N VAL A 5 -0.27 -19.62 3.09
CA VAL A 5 1.08 -19.32 3.54
C VAL A 5 2.07 -20.06 2.65
N PHE A 6 3.08 -19.35 2.15
CA PHE A 6 4.17 -19.95 1.38
C PHE A 6 5.53 -19.50 1.92
N ALA A 7 6.55 -20.33 1.70
CA ALA A 7 7.91 -20.04 2.13
C ALA A 7 8.74 -19.56 0.93
N ASP A 8 9.38 -18.40 1.07
CA ASP A 8 10.43 -17.94 0.16
C ASP A 8 11.65 -17.52 0.98
N THR A 9 12.82 -18.06 0.63
CA THR A 9 14.12 -17.68 1.23
C THR A 9 14.14 -17.66 2.78
N GLY A 10 13.43 -18.59 3.43
CA GLY A 10 13.34 -18.68 4.90
C GLY A 10 12.39 -17.67 5.56
N LYS A 11 11.67 -16.87 4.77
CA LYS A 11 10.59 -15.99 5.22
C LYS A 11 9.24 -16.58 4.88
N VAL A 12 8.31 -16.41 5.81
CA VAL A 12 6.91 -16.78 5.64
C VAL A 12 6.20 -15.64 4.93
N MET A 13 5.68 -15.92 3.75
CA MET A 13 4.89 -14.98 2.96
C MET A 13 3.42 -15.39 2.99
N LEU A 14 2.55 -14.38 2.91
CA LEU A 14 1.11 -14.53 2.88
C LEU A 14 0.59 -14.10 1.52
N ASP A 15 -0.30 -14.92 0.95
CA ASP A 15 -1.07 -14.50 -0.19
C ASP A 15 -2.13 -13.48 0.26
N LEU A 16 -2.01 -12.25 -0.24
CA LEU A 16 -2.83 -11.13 0.23
C LEU A 16 -4.27 -11.25 -0.28
N GLN A 17 -4.51 -11.73 -1.49
CA GLN A 17 -5.89 -11.80 -2.02
C GLN A 17 -6.77 -12.77 -1.21
N PRO A 18 -6.37 -14.03 -0.97
CA PRO A 18 -7.13 -14.96 -0.12
C PRO A 18 -7.22 -14.47 1.32
N LEU A 19 -6.19 -13.79 1.84
CA LEU A 19 -6.24 -13.20 3.17
C LEU A 19 -7.34 -12.13 3.27
N LEU A 20 -7.37 -11.16 2.35
CA LEU A 20 -8.39 -10.12 2.32
C LEU A 20 -9.80 -10.72 2.13
N ALA A 21 -9.94 -11.71 1.25
CA ALA A 21 -11.20 -12.43 1.07
C ALA A 21 -11.63 -13.17 2.36
N HIS A 22 -10.69 -13.77 3.08
CA HIS A 22 -10.96 -14.42 4.37
C HIS A 22 -11.42 -13.40 5.43
N LEU A 23 -10.78 -12.23 5.49
CA LEU A 23 -11.18 -11.15 6.40
C LEU A 23 -12.61 -10.68 6.13
N ALA A 24 -12.96 -10.48 4.86
CA ALA A 24 -14.31 -10.12 4.46
C ALA A 24 -15.33 -11.22 4.81
N GLN A 25 -15.07 -12.48 4.46
CA GLN A 25 -16.02 -13.58 4.68
C GLN A 25 -16.23 -13.88 6.17
N LYS A 26 -15.14 -14.00 6.93
CA LYS A 26 -15.18 -14.47 8.32
C LYS A 26 -15.52 -13.36 9.31
N TYR A 27 -15.03 -12.14 9.07
CA TYR A 27 -15.15 -11.04 10.02
C TYR A 27 -16.01 -9.89 9.49
N GLN A 28 -16.57 -10.00 8.27
CA GLN A 28 -17.37 -8.94 7.64
C GLN A 28 -16.60 -7.61 7.54
N ALA A 29 -15.27 -7.69 7.43
CA ALA A 29 -14.40 -6.53 7.29
C ALA A 29 -14.50 -5.97 5.87
N THR A 30 -15.31 -4.93 5.69
CA THR A 30 -15.52 -4.27 4.39
C THR A 30 -14.49 -3.18 4.09
N ASN A 31 -13.85 -2.65 5.14
CA ASN A 31 -12.87 -1.57 5.06
C ASN A 31 -11.68 -1.93 5.94
N LEU A 32 -10.48 -1.80 5.39
CA LEU A 32 -9.24 -2.11 6.09
C LEU A 32 -8.29 -0.93 6.02
N TRP A 33 -7.72 -0.59 7.16
CA TRP A 33 -6.67 0.41 7.27
C TRP A 33 -5.34 -0.30 7.52
N VAL A 34 -4.35 -0.03 6.68
CA VAL A 34 -3.06 -0.73 6.71
C VAL A 34 -1.94 0.28 6.97
N GLU A 35 -1.29 0.16 8.13
CA GLU A 35 -0.16 0.99 8.56
C GLU A 35 1.17 0.21 8.58
N GLY A 36 1.25 -0.88 7.82
CA GLY A 36 2.46 -1.69 7.76
C GLY A 36 3.66 -0.97 7.15
N GLY A 37 4.83 -1.60 7.23
CA GLY A 37 6.05 -1.07 6.61
C GLY A 37 6.06 -1.11 5.08
N ALA A 38 7.12 -0.55 4.51
CA ALA A 38 7.30 -0.36 3.07
C ALA A 38 7.10 -1.63 2.22
N THR A 39 7.48 -2.79 2.76
CA THR A 39 7.30 -4.10 2.08
C THR A 39 5.83 -4.48 1.92
N LEU A 40 5.01 -4.35 2.98
CA LEU A 40 3.58 -4.68 2.91
C LEU A 40 2.82 -3.67 2.04
N ALA A 41 3.11 -2.38 2.22
CA ALA A 41 2.52 -1.33 1.41
C ALA A 41 2.80 -1.54 -0.09
N GLY A 42 4.05 -1.88 -0.43
CA GLY A 42 4.42 -2.17 -1.81
C GLY A 42 3.82 -3.45 -2.37
N ALA A 43 3.69 -4.51 -1.57
CA ALA A 43 3.01 -5.72 -2.01
C ALA A 43 1.52 -5.48 -2.31
N LEU A 44 0.82 -4.71 -1.48
CA LEU A 44 -0.59 -4.33 -1.72
C LEU A 44 -0.74 -3.47 -2.98
N LEU A 45 0.12 -2.46 -3.12
CA LEU A 45 0.14 -1.59 -4.30
C LEU A 45 0.46 -2.39 -5.57
N ALA A 46 1.49 -3.23 -5.56
CA ALA A 46 1.88 -4.04 -6.70
C ALA A 46 0.74 -4.96 -7.17
N GLN A 47 -0.05 -5.51 -6.25
CA GLN A 47 -1.19 -6.38 -6.56
C GLN A 47 -2.51 -5.63 -6.87
N GLY A 48 -2.52 -4.30 -6.85
CA GLY A 48 -3.73 -3.51 -7.13
C GLY A 48 -4.81 -3.65 -6.04
N LEU A 49 -4.41 -3.89 -4.79
CA LEU A 49 -5.31 -4.14 -3.65
C LEU A 49 -5.56 -2.91 -2.79
N VAL A 50 -5.26 -1.71 -3.31
CA VAL A 50 -5.36 -0.45 -2.59
C VAL A 50 -6.28 0.50 -3.36
N ASP A 51 -7.40 0.88 -2.75
CA ASP A 51 -8.32 1.88 -3.32
C ASP A 51 -7.90 3.32 -2.98
N GLN A 52 -7.32 3.52 -1.79
CA GLN A 52 -6.94 4.83 -1.26
C GLN A 52 -5.56 4.80 -0.59
N LEU A 53 -4.72 5.80 -0.88
CA LEU A 53 -3.43 6.00 -0.22
C LEU A 53 -3.47 7.29 0.62
N CYS A 54 -3.05 7.17 1.88
CA CYS A 54 -2.87 8.30 2.79
C CYS A 54 -1.38 8.49 3.07
N ALA A 55 -0.79 9.56 2.54
CA ALA A 55 0.61 9.87 2.71
C ALA A 55 0.78 11.06 3.66
N ILE A 56 1.59 10.88 4.71
CA ILE A 56 1.90 11.94 5.68
C ILE A 56 3.32 12.43 5.41
N ILE A 57 3.46 13.73 5.17
CA ILE A 57 4.75 14.40 4.97
C ILE A 57 5.02 15.28 6.20
N ALA A 58 6.06 14.93 6.94
CA ALA A 58 6.56 15.74 8.05
C ALA A 58 7.58 16.78 7.55
N PRO A 59 7.74 17.93 8.23
CA PRO A 59 8.75 18.95 7.91
C PRO A 59 10.13 18.53 8.43
N LYS A 60 10.59 17.34 8.04
CA LYS A 60 11.84 16.72 8.48
C LYS A 60 12.60 16.16 7.28
N LEU A 61 13.92 16.29 7.30
CA LEU A 61 14.80 15.76 6.26
C LEU A 61 15.56 14.55 6.78
N LEU A 62 15.45 13.44 6.06
CA LEU A 62 16.25 12.24 6.26
C LEU A 62 17.13 12.05 5.00
N GLY A 63 18.37 12.54 5.05
CA GLY A 63 19.31 12.56 3.92
C GLY A 63 20.20 11.32 3.82
N ASP A 64 19.71 10.15 4.23
CA ASP A 64 20.48 8.90 4.24
C ASP A 64 20.16 8.06 2.99
N ALA A 65 21.20 7.64 2.26
CA ALA A 65 21.08 6.78 1.09
C ALA A 65 20.57 5.37 1.42
N GLN A 66 20.69 4.94 2.68
CA GLN A 66 20.17 3.66 3.18
C GLN A 66 18.79 3.80 3.84
N ALA A 67 18.21 5.00 3.85
CA ALA A 67 16.87 5.21 4.41
C ALA A 67 15.83 4.37 3.66
N LEU A 68 14.90 3.80 4.43
CA LEU A 68 13.79 3.05 3.86
C LEU A 68 12.83 4.02 3.17
N GLY A 69 12.52 3.74 1.91
CA GLY A 69 11.43 4.42 1.20
C GLY A 69 10.07 4.09 1.80
N ALA A 70 9.06 4.91 1.50
CA ALA A 70 7.68 4.68 1.96
C ALA A 70 7.05 3.40 1.39
N VAL A 71 7.53 2.95 0.23
CA VAL A 71 7.06 1.76 -0.51
C VAL A 71 8.27 1.01 -1.07
N GLN A 72 8.26 -0.32 -1.06
CA GLN A 72 9.32 -1.18 -1.60
C GLN A 72 8.76 -2.31 -2.47
N GLY A 73 9.55 -2.82 -3.42
CA GLY A 73 9.16 -3.97 -4.25
C GLY A 73 8.29 -3.63 -5.45
N PHE A 74 8.04 -2.35 -5.71
CA PHE A 74 7.40 -1.83 -6.91
C PHE A 74 8.44 -1.08 -7.74
N VAL A 75 9.06 -1.79 -8.68
CA VAL A 75 10.15 -1.27 -9.54
C VAL A 75 9.60 -1.04 -10.93
N VAL A 76 9.82 0.16 -11.45
CA VAL A 76 9.46 0.55 -12.82
C VAL A 76 10.71 1.11 -13.51
N GLU A 77 10.86 0.87 -14.80
CA GLU A 77 11.98 1.38 -15.59
C GLU A 77 11.65 2.77 -16.18
N HIS A 78 10.37 3.02 -16.44
CA HIS A 78 9.87 4.23 -17.06
C HIS A 78 8.70 4.84 -16.29
N MET A 79 8.56 6.17 -16.34
CA MET A 79 7.53 6.90 -15.57
C MET A 79 6.10 6.58 -16.02
N ASP A 80 5.91 6.20 -17.28
CA ASP A 80 4.62 5.77 -17.83
C ASP A 80 4.19 4.37 -17.34
N GLN A 81 5.08 3.60 -16.71
CA GLN A 81 4.78 2.34 -16.04
C GLN A 81 4.38 2.53 -14.56
N THR A 82 4.43 3.77 -14.05
CA THR A 82 4.03 4.05 -12.66
C THR A 82 2.53 3.90 -12.47
N ARG A 83 2.10 3.60 -11.24
CA ARG A 83 0.68 3.62 -10.90
C ARG A 83 0.20 5.07 -10.77
N PRO A 84 -0.81 5.50 -11.54
CA PRO A 84 -1.33 6.85 -11.45
C PRO A 84 -2.07 7.05 -10.12
N LEU A 85 -1.86 8.22 -9.51
CA LEU A 85 -2.55 8.64 -8.29
C LEU A 85 -3.34 9.91 -8.60
N THR A 86 -4.58 9.98 -8.12
CA THR A 86 -5.37 11.22 -8.17
C THR A 86 -5.43 11.82 -6.78
N LEU A 87 -4.88 13.02 -6.60
CA LEU A 87 -4.94 13.74 -5.33
C LEU A 87 -6.39 14.14 -5.03
N GLN A 88 -6.92 13.67 -3.91
CA GLN A 88 -8.29 13.93 -3.47
C GLN A 88 -8.35 15.06 -2.44
N SER A 89 -7.40 15.11 -1.50
CA SER A 89 -7.36 16.18 -0.51
C SER A 89 -5.96 16.39 0.07
N VAL A 90 -5.74 17.60 0.56
CA VAL A 90 -4.58 17.98 1.36
C VAL A 90 -5.09 18.57 2.67
N ARG A 91 -4.62 18.05 3.80
CA ARG A 91 -4.94 18.57 5.13
C ARG A 91 -3.68 18.77 5.94
N LYS A 92 -3.59 19.91 6.63
CA LYS A 92 -2.52 20.17 7.60
C LYS A 92 -2.85 19.46 8.93
N LEU A 93 -1.89 18.74 9.50
CA LEU A 93 -1.97 18.03 10.79
C LEU A 93 -0.82 18.51 11.67
N GLY A 94 -1.07 19.50 12.54
CA GLY A 94 0.05 20.20 13.19
C GLY A 94 0.93 20.84 12.12
N ASP A 95 2.22 20.51 12.06
CA ASP A 95 3.12 20.97 10.98
C ASP A 95 3.28 19.97 9.83
N ASP A 96 2.61 18.82 9.90
CA ASP A 96 2.64 17.79 8.87
C ASP A 96 1.54 18.02 7.82
N LEU A 97 1.68 17.38 6.66
CA LEU A 97 0.67 17.35 5.60
C LEU A 97 0.16 15.92 5.42
N LEU A 98 -1.15 15.72 5.53
CA LEU A 98 -1.83 14.53 5.07
C LEU A 98 -2.34 14.76 3.65
N LEU A 99 -1.80 13.98 2.72
CA LEU A 99 -2.24 13.87 1.35
C LEU A 99 -3.09 12.61 1.22
N THR A 100 -4.30 12.73 0.70
CA THR A 100 -5.14 11.56 0.38
C THR A 100 -5.24 11.43 -1.13
N TYR A 101 -4.90 10.26 -1.65
CA TYR A 101 -4.98 9.92 -3.06
C TYR A 101 -5.97 8.76 -3.26
N SER A 102 -6.71 8.81 -4.37
CA SER A 102 -7.40 7.63 -4.89
C SER A 102 -6.51 6.95 -5.93
N LEU A 103 -6.53 5.62 -5.92
CA LEU A 103 -5.95 4.81 -6.98
C LEU A 103 -7.11 4.35 -7.86
N THR A 104 -7.07 4.72 -9.13
CA THR A 104 -8.12 4.35 -10.07
C THR A 104 -7.51 3.50 -11.16
N GLU A 105 -7.79 2.19 -11.13
CA GLU A 105 -7.91 1.38 -12.33
C GLU A 105 -9.29 0.74 -12.27
N THR A 106 -10.07 0.94 -13.35
CA THR A 106 -11.41 0.38 -13.55
C THR A 106 -11.42 -1.10 -13.21
N ARG A 107 -12.12 -1.51 -12.15
CA ARG A 107 -12.57 -2.89 -12.04
C ARG A 107 -13.62 -3.08 -13.13
N PRO A 108 -13.39 -3.88 -14.19
CA PRO A 108 -14.51 -4.32 -15.00
C PRO A 108 -15.42 -5.13 -14.06
N MET A 109 -16.70 -4.76 -14.03
CA MET A 109 -17.75 -5.63 -13.52
C MET A 109 -17.79 -6.92 -14.33
#